data_AF-A0A7C5K786-F1
#
_entry.id   AF-A0A7C5K786-F1
#
_cell.length_a   1.000
_cell.length_b   1.000
_cell.length_c   1.000
_cell.angle_alpha   90.00
_cell.angle_beta   90.00
_cell.angle_gamma   90.00
#
_symmetry.space_group_name_H-M   'P 1'
#
loop_
_entity.id
_entity.type
_entity.pdbx_description
1 polymer ?
#
loop_
_entity_poly.entity_id
_entity_poly.type
_entity_poly.pdbx_seq_one_letter_code
_entity_poly.pdbx_strand_id
1 'polypeptide(L)'
;MHSIDWAALTRLRQAFLDGTAGAKDYWRSESDLASYDATFGQRIRWKWDFVLGELKRRNWQPPAGNVLDWGCGTGVASRAFLRHFGTAALSKLYLSDRSPLAMQFAARQLDPSIPVWLEAKPGPAEVILLSHVLTELSPAVLEELLLLARQATAVIWVEPGTFAVSRQLIALRERLRGAFQLVAPCPHQAACGMLAAGKERHWCHFFAPSPPEVFTNGDWARFGKLAGIDLRSLPVSYLVLDQRPVAVTESVRALGRARVYKAHALVLECTAAGVRERRVTKRESPALFRQLRKNKIP
;
A
#
# COMPACT_ATOMS: atom_id res chain seq x y z
N MET A 1 -27.05 -5.71 5.46
CA MET A 1 -26.13 -4.59 5.22
C MET A 1 -26.10 -3.76 6.48
N HIS A 2 -25.01 -3.78 7.25
CA HIS A 2 -24.93 -3.01 8.50
C HIS A 2 -24.89 -1.51 8.18
N SER A 3 -25.67 -0.70 8.90
CA SER A 3 -25.60 0.75 8.82
C SER A 3 -24.22 1.24 9.29
N ILE A 4 -23.63 2.21 8.59
CA ILE A 4 -22.31 2.75 8.95
C ILE A 4 -22.42 3.56 10.25
N ASP A 5 -21.60 3.22 11.24
CA ASP A 5 -21.45 3.99 12.47
C ASP A 5 -20.49 5.18 12.24
N TRP A 6 -21.08 6.32 11.90
CA TRP A 6 -20.35 7.57 11.65
C TRP A 6 -19.66 8.14 12.91
N ALA A 7 -20.21 7.88 14.09
CA ALA A 7 -19.61 8.34 15.34
C ALA A 7 -18.33 7.54 15.64
N ALA A 8 -18.36 6.23 15.42
CA ALA A 8 -17.16 5.39 15.50
C ALA A 8 -16.08 5.85 14.51
N LEU A 9 -16.43 6.10 13.25
CA LEU A 9 -15.48 6.59 12.24
C LEU A 9 -14.86 7.95 12.61
N THR A 10 -15.65 8.86 13.20
CA THR A 10 -15.16 10.17 13.66
C THR A 10 -14.14 10.01 14.79
N ARG A 11 -14.45 9.16 15.77
CA ARG A 11 -13.54 8.83 16.89
C ARG A 11 -12.25 8.19 16.40
N LEU A 12 -12.35 7.19 15.52
CA LEU A 12 -11.17 6.50 14.97
C LEU A 12 -10.26 7.51 14.25
N ARG A 13 -10.85 8.36 13.40
CA ARG A 13 -10.12 9.41 12.70
C ARG A 13 -9.40 10.36 13.66
N GLN A 14 -10.05 10.79 14.74
CA GLN A 14 -9.46 11.70 15.71
C GLN A 14 -8.21 11.07 16.36
N ALA A 15 -8.26 9.79 16.74
CA ALA A 15 -7.11 9.09 17.31
C ALA A 15 -5.89 9.05 16.36
N PHE A 16 -6.13 8.87 15.05
CA PHE A 16 -5.07 8.94 14.04
C PHE A 16 -4.49 10.35 13.87
N LEU A 17 -5.34 11.40 13.94
CA LEU A 17 -4.88 12.79 13.84
C LEU A 17 -4.09 13.22 15.06
N ASP A 18 -4.46 12.75 16.24
CA ASP A 18 -3.79 13.05 17.51
C ASP A 18 -2.51 12.22 17.73
N GLY A 19 -2.20 11.28 16.82
CA GLY A 19 -1.02 10.41 16.94
C GLY A 19 -1.11 9.40 18.09
N THR A 20 -2.31 9.14 18.61
CA THR A 20 -2.55 8.18 19.71
C THR A 20 -2.93 6.79 19.19
N ALA A 21 -3.25 6.67 17.90
CA ALA A 21 -3.44 5.39 17.23
C ALA A 21 -2.18 4.52 17.35
N GLY A 22 -2.37 3.26 17.72
CA GLY A 22 -1.26 2.32 17.90
C GLY A 22 -0.61 2.33 19.29
N ALA A 23 -1.02 3.18 20.23
CA ALA A 23 -0.57 3.08 21.63
C ALA A 23 -1.25 1.92 22.39
N LYS A 24 -2.52 1.65 22.07
CA LYS A 24 -3.35 0.55 22.61
C LYS A 24 -4.34 0.09 21.53
N ASP A 25 -5.04 -1.01 21.78
CA ASP A 25 -6.19 -1.39 20.94
C ASP A 25 -7.26 -0.29 21.00
N TYR A 26 -7.67 0.19 19.82
CA TYR A 26 -8.64 1.27 19.66
C TYR A 26 -9.99 0.79 19.11
N TRP A 27 -10.09 -0.51 18.75
CA TRP A 27 -11.34 -1.14 18.37
C TRP A 27 -12.17 -1.42 19.61
N ARG A 28 -13.40 -0.89 19.65
CA ARG A 28 -14.32 -1.08 20.77
C ARG A 28 -15.39 -2.12 20.48
N SER A 29 -15.67 -2.37 19.21
CA SER A 29 -16.74 -3.24 18.79
C SER A 29 -16.53 -3.78 17.37
N GLU A 30 -17.23 -4.85 17.03
CA GLU A 30 -17.29 -5.35 15.67
C GLU A 30 -17.93 -4.33 14.70
N SER A 31 -18.84 -3.47 15.20
CA SER A 31 -19.42 -2.37 14.42
C SER A 31 -18.36 -1.35 13.99
N ASP A 32 -17.36 -1.07 14.84
CA ASP A 32 -16.23 -0.20 14.47
C ASP A 32 -15.48 -0.77 13.26
N LEU A 33 -15.15 -2.07 13.33
CA LEU A 33 -14.43 -2.78 12.27
C LEU A 33 -15.25 -2.85 10.99
N ALA A 34 -16.55 -3.19 11.08
CA ALA A 34 -17.44 -3.23 9.94
C ALA A 34 -17.57 -1.86 9.26
N SER A 35 -17.74 -0.79 10.05
CA SER A 35 -17.85 0.58 9.53
C SER A 35 -16.53 1.06 8.91
N TYR A 36 -15.40 0.73 9.53
CA TYR A 36 -14.08 1.01 8.98
C TYR A 36 -13.87 0.24 7.68
N ASP A 37 -14.19 -1.05 7.65
CA ASP A 37 -14.01 -1.91 6.48
C ASP A 37 -14.81 -1.44 5.28
N ALA A 38 -16.06 -1.00 5.52
CA ALA A 38 -16.95 -0.44 4.52
C ALA A 38 -16.48 0.93 3.98
N THR A 39 -15.54 1.61 4.66
CA THR A 39 -15.09 2.96 4.31
C THR A 39 -13.57 3.04 4.11
N PHE A 40 -12.79 3.33 5.16
CA PHE A 40 -11.33 3.38 5.11
C PHE A 40 -10.72 2.09 4.55
N GLY A 41 -11.25 0.93 4.94
CA GLY A 41 -10.85 -0.39 4.44
C GLY A 41 -10.99 -0.52 2.93
N GLN A 42 -12.10 -0.06 2.32
CA GLN A 42 -12.23 -0.06 0.86
C GLN A 42 -11.20 0.82 0.17
N ARG A 43 -10.85 1.98 0.75
CA ARG A 43 -9.79 2.83 0.19
C ARG A 43 -8.42 2.16 0.27
N ILE A 44 -8.14 1.44 1.35
CA ILE A 44 -6.93 0.62 1.49
C ILE A 44 -6.95 -0.51 0.45
N ARG A 45 -8.10 -1.16 0.24
CA ARG A 45 -8.29 -2.22 -0.76
C ARG A 45 -7.93 -1.74 -2.15
N TRP A 46 -8.35 -0.54 -2.56
CA TRP A 46 -8.03 0.01 -3.88
C TRP A 46 -6.52 0.29 -4.06
N LYS A 47 -5.81 0.65 -2.97
CA LYS A 47 -4.34 0.75 -3.00
C LYS A 47 -3.70 -0.62 -3.20
N TRP A 48 -4.16 -1.62 -2.48
CA TRP A 48 -3.71 -3.00 -2.67
C TRP A 48 -4.01 -3.50 -4.09
N ASP A 49 -5.21 -3.26 -4.61
CA ASP A 49 -5.58 -3.58 -5.99
C ASP A 49 -4.63 -2.98 -7.02
N PHE A 50 -4.26 -1.71 -6.83
CA PHE A 50 -3.28 -1.04 -7.68
C PHE A 50 -1.90 -1.72 -7.64
N VAL A 51 -1.42 -2.06 -6.44
CA VAL A 51 -0.11 -2.70 -6.25
C VAL A 51 -0.10 -4.13 -6.80
N LEU A 52 -1.09 -4.95 -6.46
CA LEU A 52 -1.18 -6.34 -6.92
C LEU A 52 -1.39 -6.41 -8.44
N GLY A 53 -2.13 -5.45 -9.02
CA GLY A 53 -2.25 -5.31 -10.48
C GLY A 53 -0.93 -4.94 -11.18
N GLU A 54 -0.06 -4.16 -10.53
CA GLU A 54 1.31 -3.93 -11.02
C GLU A 54 2.13 -5.21 -10.99
N LEU A 55 2.04 -6.01 -9.92
CA LEU A 55 2.76 -7.28 -9.82
C LEU A 55 2.33 -8.27 -10.90
N LYS A 56 1.02 -8.38 -11.17
CA LYS A 56 0.51 -9.18 -12.30
C LYS A 56 1.06 -8.71 -13.65
N ARG A 57 1.10 -7.40 -13.91
CA ARG A 57 1.66 -6.84 -15.15
C ARG A 57 3.16 -7.13 -15.31
N ARG A 58 3.87 -7.34 -14.21
CA ARG A 58 5.28 -7.76 -14.18
C ARG A 58 5.45 -9.28 -14.25
N ASN A 59 4.36 -10.04 -14.42
CA ASN A 59 4.34 -11.50 -14.36
C ASN A 59 4.90 -12.06 -13.04
N TRP A 60 4.83 -11.28 -11.95
CA TRP A 60 5.23 -11.75 -10.64
C TRP A 60 4.15 -12.69 -10.08
N GLN A 61 4.59 -13.79 -9.47
CA GLN A 61 3.75 -14.75 -8.75
C GLN A 61 4.27 -14.90 -7.32
N PRO A 62 3.38 -15.01 -6.32
CA PRO A 62 3.83 -15.26 -4.96
C PRO A 62 4.54 -16.62 -4.84
N PRO A 63 5.54 -16.73 -3.95
CA PRO A 63 6.05 -18.05 -3.56
C PRO A 63 4.92 -18.87 -2.93
N ALA A 64 4.96 -20.19 -3.15
CA ALA A 64 4.04 -21.10 -2.48
C ALA A 64 4.42 -21.25 -1.01
N GLY A 65 3.42 -21.33 -0.13
CA GLY A 65 3.64 -21.49 1.30
C GLY A 65 2.66 -20.70 2.15
N ASN A 66 3.11 -20.33 3.33
CA ASN A 66 2.40 -19.54 4.30
C ASN A 66 2.40 -18.06 3.92
N VAL A 67 1.27 -17.41 4.14
CA VAL A 67 1.12 -15.96 4.02
C VAL A 67 0.83 -15.42 5.41
N LEU A 68 1.52 -14.35 5.79
CA LEU A 68 1.28 -13.60 7.02
C LEU A 68 0.75 -12.21 6.69
N ASP A 69 -0.43 -11.88 7.19
CA ASP A 69 -0.95 -10.52 7.24
C ASP A 69 -0.64 -9.91 8.62
N TRP A 70 0.43 -9.12 8.69
CA TRP A 70 0.92 -8.54 9.93
C TRP A 70 0.34 -7.14 10.13
N GLY A 71 -0.34 -6.94 11.24
CA GLY A 71 -1.24 -5.80 11.44
C GLY A 71 -2.50 -5.94 10.57
N CYS A 72 -3.15 -7.11 10.62
CA CYS A 72 -4.17 -7.47 9.62
C CYS A 72 -5.39 -6.54 9.62
N GLY A 73 -5.70 -5.86 10.73
CA GLY A 73 -6.87 -5.00 10.86
C GLY A 73 -8.14 -5.73 10.43
N THR A 74 -8.87 -5.19 9.46
CA THR A 74 -10.10 -5.81 8.92
C THR A 74 -9.86 -6.89 7.85
N GLY A 75 -8.59 -7.29 7.62
CA GLY A 75 -8.22 -8.33 6.64
C GLY A 75 -8.23 -7.85 5.19
N VAL A 76 -8.10 -6.54 4.95
CA VAL A 76 -8.11 -5.97 3.58
C VAL A 76 -6.94 -6.49 2.75
N ALA A 77 -5.73 -6.56 3.32
CA ALA A 77 -4.55 -7.01 2.60
C ALA A 77 -4.68 -8.48 2.18
N SER A 78 -5.01 -9.37 3.12
CA SER A 78 -5.31 -10.78 2.85
C SER A 78 -6.37 -10.97 1.76
N ARG A 79 -7.53 -10.33 1.89
CA ARG A 79 -8.62 -10.47 0.89
C ARG A 79 -8.21 -9.97 -0.49
N ALA A 80 -7.47 -8.86 -0.55
CA ALA A 80 -6.97 -8.35 -1.83
C ALA A 80 -5.96 -9.33 -2.44
N PHE A 81 -5.00 -9.81 -1.66
CA PHE A 81 -3.98 -10.76 -2.09
C PHE A 81 -4.61 -12.05 -2.67
N LEU A 82 -5.53 -12.68 -1.93
CA LEU A 82 -6.19 -13.91 -2.34
C LEU A 82 -7.10 -13.72 -3.56
N ARG A 83 -7.77 -12.58 -3.69
CA ARG A 83 -8.55 -12.27 -4.91
C ARG A 83 -7.65 -12.14 -6.14
N HIS A 84 -6.43 -11.65 -5.99
CA HIS A 84 -5.50 -11.52 -7.11
C HIS A 84 -4.80 -12.83 -7.44
N PHE A 85 -4.31 -13.57 -6.46
CA PHE A 85 -3.45 -14.74 -6.71
C PHE A 85 -4.13 -16.10 -6.46
N GLY A 86 -5.36 -16.10 -5.97
CA GLY A 86 -6.07 -17.32 -5.57
C GLY A 86 -5.48 -17.95 -4.32
N THR A 87 -5.88 -19.20 -4.06
CA THR A 87 -5.46 -19.99 -2.90
C THR A 87 -4.58 -21.18 -3.28
N ALA A 88 -4.30 -21.41 -4.57
CA ALA A 88 -3.60 -22.60 -5.05
C ALA A 88 -2.16 -22.72 -4.49
N ALA A 89 -1.48 -21.59 -4.27
CA ALA A 89 -0.14 -21.54 -3.71
C ALA A 89 -0.14 -21.37 -2.16
N LEU A 90 -1.31 -21.24 -1.53
CA LEU A 90 -1.45 -20.97 -0.11
C LEU A 90 -1.46 -22.28 0.68
N SER A 91 -0.52 -22.42 1.61
CA SER A 91 -0.55 -23.48 2.63
C SER A 91 -1.35 -23.05 3.86
N LYS A 92 -1.06 -21.87 4.39
CA LYS A 92 -1.71 -21.29 5.57
C LYS A 92 -1.78 -19.77 5.47
N LEU A 93 -2.85 -19.18 5.99
CA LEU A 93 -2.94 -17.75 6.21
C LEU A 93 -2.86 -17.42 7.70
N TYR A 94 -1.82 -16.72 8.10
CA TYR A 94 -1.67 -16.17 9.44
C TYR A 94 -2.20 -14.75 9.47
N LEU A 95 -3.11 -14.48 10.41
CA LEU A 95 -3.59 -13.14 10.72
C LEU A 95 -3.01 -12.74 12.07
N SER A 96 -2.24 -11.67 12.08
CA SER A 96 -1.62 -11.13 13.29
C SER A 96 -2.03 -9.68 13.46
N ASP A 97 -2.62 -9.35 14.60
CA ASP A 97 -2.92 -7.99 15.00
C ASP A 97 -2.80 -7.86 16.52
N ARG A 98 -2.54 -6.64 17.00
CA ARG A 98 -2.58 -6.34 18.44
C ARG A 98 -3.99 -6.59 19.02
N SER A 99 -5.02 -6.50 18.18
CA SER A 99 -6.41 -6.67 18.55
C SER A 99 -6.93 -8.06 18.19
N PRO A 100 -7.26 -8.91 19.18
CA PRO A 100 -7.96 -10.17 18.94
C PRO A 100 -9.29 -9.99 18.21
N LEU A 101 -9.98 -8.88 18.46
CA LEU A 101 -11.24 -8.55 17.81
C LEU A 101 -11.05 -8.31 16.30
N ALA A 102 -9.98 -7.59 15.92
CA ALA A 102 -9.63 -7.36 14.52
C ALA A 102 -9.27 -8.68 13.80
N MET A 103 -8.42 -9.52 14.43
CA MET A 103 -8.06 -10.84 13.90
C MET A 103 -9.27 -11.73 13.63
N GLN A 104 -10.20 -11.80 14.59
CA GLN A 104 -11.44 -12.57 14.44
C GLN A 104 -12.35 -12.01 13.35
N PHE A 105 -12.50 -10.68 13.29
CA PHE A 105 -13.28 -10.03 12.23
C PHE A 105 -12.69 -10.34 10.86
N ALA A 106 -11.38 -10.15 10.68
CA ALA A 106 -10.67 -10.42 9.43
C ALA A 106 -10.85 -11.87 8.96
N ALA A 107 -10.74 -12.85 9.88
CA ALA A 107 -10.99 -14.25 9.55
C ALA A 107 -12.41 -14.51 9.05
N ARG A 108 -13.42 -13.88 9.66
CA ARG A 108 -14.83 -14.00 9.22
C ARG A 108 -15.09 -13.40 7.84
N GLN A 109 -14.23 -12.51 7.34
CA GLN A 109 -14.36 -11.93 6.00
C GLN A 109 -13.79 -12.83 4.89
N LEU A 110 -13.17 -13.95 5.25
CA LEU A 110 -12.55 -14.88 4.32
C LEU A 110 -13.49 -16.06 4.03
N ASP A 111 -13.23 -16.74 2.91
CA ASP A 111 -13.88 -18.02 2.61
C ASP A 111 -13.54 -19.04 3.73
N PRO A 112 -14.54 -19.72 4.33
CA PRO A 112 -14.30 -20.68 5.42
C PRO A 112 -13.39 -21.86 5.05
N SER A 113 -13.18 -22.14 3.76
CA SER A 113 -12.25 -23.17 3.28
C SER A 113 -10.79 -22.76 3.39
N ILE A 114 -10.49 -21.47 3.58
CA ILE A 114 -9.13 -20.99 3.74
C ILE A 114 -8.62 -21.41 5.12
N PRO A 115 -7.45 -22.07 5.21
CA PRO A 115 -6.89 -22.48 6.48
C PRO A 115 -6.26 -21.24 7.16
N VAL A 116 -6.97 -20.68 8.14
CA VAL A 116 -6.60 -19.43 8.84
C VAL A 116 -6.14 -19.69 10.28
N TRP A 117 -5.03 -19.07 10.68
CA TRP A 117 -4.52 -19.07 12.05
C TRP A 117 -4.45 -17.64 12.60
N LEU A 118 -4.92 -17.46 13.84
CA LEU A 118 -4.87 -16.18 14.54
C LEU A 118 -3.72 -16.22 15.54
N GLU A 119 -2.67 -15.45 15.29
CA GLU A 119 -1.47 -15.44 16.13
C GLU A 119 -1.04 -14.00 16.44
N ALA A 120 -1.03 -13.63 17.72
CA ALA A 120 -0.55 -12.31 18.13
C ALA A 120 0.97 -12.13 17.91
N LYS A 121 1.71 -13.25 17.86
CA LYS A 121 3.16 -13.30 17.60
C LYS A 121 3.43 -14.39 16.56
N PRO A 122 3.33 -14.04 15.27
CA PRO A 122 3.44 -15.02 14.21
C PRO A 122 4.90 -15.47 14.02
N GLY A 123 5.05 -16.73 13.58
CA GLY A 123 6.32 -17.25 13.06
C GLY A 123 6.66 -16.73 11.65
N PRO A 124 7.77 -17.20 11.06
CA PRO A 124 8.14 -16.86 9.69
C PRO A 124 7.10 -17.39 8.68
N ALA A 125 6.95 -16.68 7.57
CA ALA A 125 6.06 -17.03 6.46
C ALA A 125 6.74 -16.70 5.12
N GLU A 126 6.40 -17.43 4.07
CA GLU A 126 6.97 -17.23 2.73
C GLU A 126 6.58 -15.87 2.16
N VAL A 127 5.37 -15.38 2.44
CA VAL A 127 4.90 -14.05 2.06
C VAL A 127 4.46 -13.26 3.28
N ILE A 128 4.95 -12.03 3.43
CA ILE A 128 4.45 -11.08 4.43
C ILE A 128 3.76 -9.90 3.76
N LEU A 129 2.53 -9.64 4.20
CA LEU A 129 1.71 -8.49 3.81
C LEU A 129 1.75 -7.45 4.92
N LEU A 130 2.07 -6.21 4.58
CA LEU A 130 2.16 -5.08 5.50
C LEU A 130 1.32 -3.92 4.97
N SER A 131 0.36 -3.46 5.76
CA SER A 131 -0.62 -2.47 5.32
C SER A 131 -0.81 -1.35 6.32
N HIS A 132 -0.35 -0.14 6.00
CA HIS A 132 -0.60 1.07 6.80
C HIS A 132 -0.09 0.97 8.25
N VAL A 133 0.97 0.20 8.46
CA VAL A 133 1.48 -0.08 9.80
C VAL A 133 2.51 0.96 10.24
N LEU A 134 3.24 1.59 9.31
CA LEU A 134 4.39 2.44 9.65
C LEU A 134 4.05 3.61 10.58
N THR A 135 2.85 4.17 10.47
CA THR A 135 2.43 5.28 11.33
C THR A 135 2.06 4.86 12.75
N GLU A 136 2.02 3.56 13.03
CA GLU A 136 1.58 3.00 14.31
C GLU A 136 2.66 2.23 15.07
N LEU A 137 3.87 2.09 14.49
CA LEU A 137 4.95 1.31 15.06
C LEU A 137 5.87 2.17 15.91
N SER A 138 6.23 1.64 17.08
CA SER A 138 7.40 2.12 17.79
C SER A 138 8.68 1.69 17.05
N PRO A 139 9.81 2.38 17.25
CA PRO A 139 11.08 1.97 16.65
C PRO A 139 11.47 0.52 16.98
N ALA A 140 11.21 0.06 18.21
CA ALA A 140 11.53 -1.30 18.63
C ALA A 140 10.71 -2.36 17.86
N VAL A 141 9.40 -2.15 17.73
CA VAL A 141 8.52 -3.07 16.99
C VAL A 141 8.87 -3.08 15.50
N LEU A 142 9.27 -1.92 14.95
CA LEU A 142 9.75 -1.85 13.57
C LEU A 142 11.01 -2.71 13.38
N GLU A 143 11.97 -2.68 14.31
CA GLU A 143 13.16 -3.53 14.22
C GLU A 143 12.82 -5.02 14.27
N GLU A 144 11.94 -5.44 15.17
CA GLU A 144 11.43 -6.82 15.24
C GLU A 144 10.76 -7.25 13.93
N LEU A 145 9.92 -6.37 13.37
CA LEU A 145 9.27 -6.61 12.09
C LEU A 145 10.29 -6.76 10.96
N LEU A 146 11.38 -5.99 10.95
CA LEU A 146 12.42 -6.12 9.93
C LEU A 146 13.26 -7.40 10.07
N LEU A 147 13.39 -7.95 11.28
CA LEU A 147 14.00 -9.27 11.50
C LEU A 147 13.09 -10.38 10.97
N LEU A 148 11.78 -10.27 11.21
CA LEU A 148 10.79 -11.19 10.66
C LEU A 148 10.72 -11.10 9.13
N ALA A 149 10.68 -9.88 8.58
CA ALA A 149 10.64 -9.60 7.15
C ALA A 149 11.80 -10.27 6.40
N ARG A 150 13.01 -10.26 6.97
CA ARG A 150 14.20 -10.89 6.37
C ARG A 150 14.13 -12.41 6.26
N GLN A 151 13.26 -13.06 7.03
CA GLN A 151 13.04 -14.51 6.96
C GLN A 151 12.02 -14.89 5.89
N ALA A 152 11.24 -13.93 5.38
CA ALA A 152 10.28 -14.17 4.32
C ALA A 152 10.95 -14.29 2.96
N THR A 153 10.33 -15.05 2.06
CA THR A 153 10.74 -15.08 0.66
C THR A 153 10.32 -13.80 -0.05
N ALA A 154 9.10 -13.30 0.21
CA ALA A 154 8.59 -12.07 -0.37
C ALA A 154 7.89 -11.18 0.67
N VAL A 155 8.01 -9.87 0.49
CA VAL A 155 7.34 -8.85 1.32
C VAL A 155 6.60 -7.87 0.43
N ILE A 156 5.31 -7.66 0.69
CA ILE A 156 4.49 -6.64 0.03
C ILE A 156 4.08 -5.62 1.08
N TRP A 157 4.61 -4.40 0.95
CA TRP A 157 4.36 -3.31 1.88
C TRP A 157 3.61 -2.17 1.21
N VAL A 158 2.39 -1.88 1.66
CA VAL A 158 1.50 -0.85 1.10
C VAL A 158 1.14 0.19 2.16
N GLU A 159 1.42 1.45 1.85
CA GLU A 159 1.36 2.57 2.77
C GLU A 159 0.64 3.78 2.13
N PRO A 160 0.16 4.76 2.92
CA PRO A 160 -0.36 5.99 2.36
C PRO A 160 0.75 6.77 1.63
N GLY A 161 0.38 7.40 0.51
CA GLY A 161 1.31 8.16 -0.33
C GLY A 161 1.72 9.53 0.22
N THR A 162 1.87 9.66 1.54
CA THR A 162 2.30 10.90 2.21
C THR A 162 3.82 11.04 2.14
N PHE A 163 4.31 12.28 2.27
CA PHE A 163 5.74 12.58 2.25
C PHE A 163 6.50 11.80 3.33
N ALA A 164 6.09 11.93 4.60
CA ALA A 164 6.79 11.32 5.73
C ALA A 164 6.87 9.79 5.61
N VAL A 165 5.75 9.13 5.33
CA VAL A 165 5.68 7.67 5.23
C VAL A 165 6.46 7.15 4.02
N SER A 166 6.37 7.85 2.88
CA SER A 166 7.17 7.50 1.69
C SER A 166 8.67 7.57 1.97
N ARG A 167 9.14 8.61 2.67
CA ARG A 167 10.56 8.76 3.05
C ARG A 167 11.00 7.65 4.01
N GLN A 168 10.17 7.29 4.99
CA GLN A 168 10.42 6.15 5.87
C GLN A 168 10.50 4.84 5.08
N LEU A 169 9.55 4.59 4.18
CA LEU A 169 9.54 3.37 3.35
C LEU A 169 10.77 3.29 2.42
N ILE A 170 11.27 4.42 1.91
CA ILE A 170 12.54 4.48 1.17
C ILE A 170 13.73 4.11 2.07
N ALA A 171 13.77 4.58 3.32
CA ALA A 171 14.82 4.19 4.26
C ALA A 171 14.79 2.67 4.52
N LEU A 172 13.59 2.08 4.64
CA LEU A 172 13.43 0.64 4.81
C LEU A 172 13.84 -0.14 3.55
N ARG A 173 13.51 0.36 2.37
CA ARG A 173 14.03 -0.17 1.09
C ARG A 173 15.55 -0.29 1.12
N GLU A 174 16.26 0.77 1.51
CA GLU A 174 17.73 0.74 1.57
C GLU A 174 18.27 -0.26 2.60
N ARG A 175 17.58 -0.43 3.72
CA ARG A 175 17.96 -1.40 4.77
C ARG A 175 17.71 -2.85 4.36
N LEU A 176 16.78 -3.09 3.42
CA LEU A 176 16.36 -4.42 3.00
C LEU A 176 16.95 -4.84 1.63
N ARG A 177 17.40 -3.91 0.77
CA ARG A 177 17.92 -4.23 -0.58
C ARG A 177 19.18 -5.10 -0.60
N GLY A 178 19.85 -5.31 0.53
CA GLY A 178 20.97 -6.25 0.65
C GLY A 178 20.52 -7.72 0.79
N ALA A 179 19.29 -7.95 1.24
CA ALA A 179 18.71 -9.27 1.45
C ALA A 179 17.66 -9.64 0.38
N PHE A 180 17.19 -8.67 -0.41
CA PHE A 180 16.09 -8.84 -1.35
C PHE A 180 16.38 -8.18 -2.70
N GLN A 181 15.82 -8.76 -3.76
CA GLN A 181 15.59 -8.08 -5.02
C GLN A 181 14.37 -7.17 -4.92
N LEU A 182 14.47 -6.00 -5.54
CA LEU A 182 13.40 -5.01 -5.63
C LEU A 182 12.49 -5.34 -6.81
N VAL A 183 11.27 -5.79 -6.52
CA VAL A 183 10.27 -6.16 -7.55
C VAL A 183 9.56 -4.92 -8.08
N ALA A 184 9.12 -4.06 -7.17
CA ALA A 184 8.38 -2.84 -7.47
C ALA A 184 8.43 -1.88 -6.25
N PRO A 185 8.23 -0.57 -6.42
CA PRO A 185 8.00 0.17 -7.67
C PRO A 185 9.27 0.46 -8.46
N CYS A 186 10.44 0.30 -7.86
CA CYS A 186 11.71 0.68 -8.48
C CYS A 186 11.99 -0.16 -9.72
N PRO A 187 12.37 0.46 -10.85
CA PRO A 187 12.79 -0.26 -12.05
C PRO A 187 14.27 -0.70 -12.00
N HIS A 188 14.90 -0.66 -10.83
CA HIS A 188 16.33 -0.85 -10.65
C HIS A 188 16.67 -1.38 -9.25
N GLN A 189 17.86 -1.99 -9.14
CA GLN A 189 18.39 -2.54 -7.87
C GLN A 189 19.32 -1.57 -7.11
N ALA A 190 19.75 -0.48 -7.74
CA ALA A 190 20.64 0.52 -7.13
C ALA A 190 20.00 1.29 -5.95
N ALA A 191 20.80 2.07 -5.23
CA ALA A 191 20.34 3.00 -4.19
C ALA A 191 19.24 3.93 -4.73
N CYS A 192 18.26 4.27 -3.90
CA CYS A 192 17.11 5.06 -4.36
C CYS A 192 17.52 6.49 -4.72
N GLY A 193 17.29 6.89 -5.98
CA GLY A 193 17.58 8.25 -6.44
C GLY A 193 16.77 9.36 -5.74
N MET A 194 15.71 9.02 -4.99
CA MET A 194 15.01 9.96 -4.10
C MET A 194 15.87 10.45 -2.93
N LEU A 195 16.94 9.73 -2.59
CA LEU A 195 17.87 10.12 -1.53
C LEU A 195 19.00 11.01 -2.03
N ALA A 196 19.11 11.24 -3.35
CA ALA A 196 20.11 12.13 -3.91
C ALA A 196 19.87 13.58 -3.50
N ALA A 197 20.96 14.36 -3.44
CA ALA A 197 20.90 15.80 -3.17
C ALA A 197 19.96 16.52 -4.14
N GLY A 198 19.17 17.46 -3.63
CA GLY A 198 18.16 18.19 -4.40
C GLY A 198 16.83 17.45 -4.56
N LYS A 199 16.66 16.27 -3.92
CA LYS A 199 15.39 15.50 -3.91
C LYS A 199 14.66 15.52 -2.56
N GLU A 200 15.08 16.37 -1.64
CA GLU A 200 14.56 16.46 -0.27
C GLU A 200 13.07 16.82 -0.22
N ARG A 201 12.59 17.59 -1.21
CA ARG A 201 11.17 17.99 -1.34
C ARG A 201 10.31 16.98 -2.10
N HIS A 202 10.91 15.92 -2.62
CA HIS A 202 10.23 14.89 -3.40
C HIS A 202 10.05 13.61 -2.59
N TRP A 203 9.04 12.83 -2.95
CA TRP A 203 8.79 11.52 -2.37
C TRP A 203 8.20 10.57 -3.40
N CYS A 204 8.49 9.27 -3.24
CA CYS A 204 8.02 8.23 -4.14
C CYS A 204 6.58 7.85 -3.79
N HIS A 205 5.62 8.28 -4.62
CA HIS A 205 4.21 7.95 -4.45
C HIS A 205 3.51 7.80 -5.80
N PHE A 206 2.35 7.18 -5.78
CA PHE A 206 1.49 6.92 -6.93
C PHE A 206 0.03 7.23 -6.55
N PHE A 207 -0.88 7.15 -7.51
CA PHE A 207 -2.31 7.35 -7.29
C PHE A 207 -3.07 6.12 -7.76
N ALA A 208 -3.62 5.37 -6.81
CA ALA A 208 -4.54 4.29 -7.12
C ALA A 208 -5.86 4.86 -7.67
N PRO A 209 -6.54 4.16 -8.59
CA PRO A 209 -7.85 4.59 -9.05
C PRO A 209 -8.91 4.35 -7.95
N SER A 210 -9.78 5.34 -7.73
CA SER A 210 -11.04 5.13 -7.01
C SER A 210 -12.10 4.65 -7.99
N PRO A 211 -12.94 3.67 -7.63
CA PRO A 211 -13.93 3.15 -8.54
C PRO A 211 -15.11 4.14 -8.71
N PRO A 212 -15.82 4.13 -9.86
CA PRO A 212 -16.81 5.16 -10.20
C PRO A 212 -17.95 5.33 -9.19
N GLU A 213 -18.38 4.23 -8.56
CA GLU A 213 -19.50 4.20 -7.60
C GLU A 213 -19.31 5.11 -6.38
N VAL A 214 -18.05 5.45 -6.06
CA VAL A 214 -17.68 6.36 -4.97
C VAL A 214 -18.22 7.77 -5.20
N PHE A 215 -18.46 8.14 -6.46
CA PHE A 215 -18.94 9.48 -6.83
C PHE A 215 -20.47 9.57 -6.94
N THR A 216 -21.17 8.43 -6.85
CA THR A 216 -22.63 8.36 -7.01
C THR A 216 -23.36 7.92 -5.75
N ASN A 217 -22.64 7.55 -4.68
CA ASN A 217 -23.21 7.02 -3.44
C ASN A 217 -23.16 8.07 -2.31
N GLY A 218 -24.28 8.24 -1.60
CA GLY A 218 -24.44 9.24 -0.54
C GLY A 218 -23.58 9.00 0.70
N ASP A 219 -23.34 7.74 1.06
CA ASP A 219 -22.44 7.39 2.17
C ASP A 219 -21.00 7.78 1.84
N TRP A 220 -20.56 7.58 0.60
CA TRP A 220 -19.25 8.04 0.17
C TRP A 220 -19.13 9.57 0.22
N ALA A 221 -20.17 10.31 -0.19
CA ALA A 221 -20.18 11.76 -0.06
C ALA A 221 -20.08 12.22 1.41
N ARG A 222 -20.81 11.56 2.32
CA ARG A 222 -20.72 11.83 3.77
C ARG A 222 -19.35 11.48 4.33
N PHE A 223 -18.81 10.33 3.96
CA PHE A 223 -17.48 9.89 4.35
C PHE A 223 -16.40 10.86 3.88
N GLY A 224 -16.45 11.33 2.63
CA GLY A 224 -15.47 12.29 2.10
C GLY A 224 -15.43 13.60 2.90
N LYS A 225 -16.61 14.10 3.31
CA LYS A 225 -16.73 15.27 4.19
C LYS A 225 -16.16 15.01 5.58
N LEU A 226 -16.57 13.93 6.23
CA LEU A 226 -16.08 13.52 7.55
C LEU A 226 -14.56 13.34 7.55
N ALA A 227 -14.06 12.63 6.53
CA ALA A 227 -12.66 12.32 6.40
C ALA A 227 -11.84 13.46 5.76
N GLY A 228 -12.43 14.62 5.45
CA GLY A 228 -11.72 15.76 4.86
C GLY A 228 -10.82 15.38 3.68
N ILE A 229 -11.25 14.44 2.84
CA ILE A 229 -10.43 13.89 1.75
C ILE A 229 -11.11 14.10 0.39
N ASP A 230 -10.27 14.31 -0.63
CA ASP A 230 -10.71 14.20 -2.02
C ASP A 230 -10.79 12.73 -2.43
N LEU A 231 -12.00 12.22 -2.63
CA LEU A 231 -12.23 10.83 -3.03
C LEU A 231 -11.64 10.49 -4.40
N ARG A 232 -11.35 11.48 -5.25
CA ARG A 232 -10.69 11.31 -6.56
C ARG A 232 -9.18 11.10 -6.43
N SER A 233 -8.64 11.30 -5.23
CA SER A 233 -7.21 11.19 -4.95
C SER A 233 -6.99 10.07 -3.94
N LEU A 234 -6.24 9.04 -4.36
CA LEU A 234 -5.86 7.93 -3.50
C LEU A 234 -4.34 7.71 -3.57
N PRO A 235 -3.56 8.55 -2.88
CA PRO A 235 -2.11 8.46 -2.90
C PRO A 235 -1.64 7.19 -2.17
N VAL A 236 -0.70 6.47 -2.79
CA VAL A 236 -0.11 5.23 -2.28
C VAL A 236 1.41 5.25 -2.44
N SER A 237 2.12 4.82 -1.40
CA SER A 237 3.52 4.43 -1.45
C SER A 237 3.57 2.93 -1.22
N TYR A 238 4.45 2.21 -1.90
CA TYR A 238 4.57 0.78 -1.68
C TYR A 238 5.99 0.30 -1.98
N LEU A 239 6.30 -0.88 -1.48
CA LEU A 239 7.57 -1.57 -1.66
C LEU A 239 7.28 -3.06 -1.77
N VAL A 240 7.78 -3.70 -2.82
CA VAL A 240 7.69 -5.15 -3.01
C VAL A 240 9.09 -5.72 -3.17
N LEU A 241 9.38 -6.69 -2.32
CA LEU A 241 10.68 -7.34 -2.17
C LEU A 241 10.53 -8.83 -2.38
N ASP A 242 11.53 -9.46 -2.98
CA ASP A 242 11.57 -10.91 -3.18
C ASP A 242 13.02 -11.41 -3.12
N GLN A 243 13.27 -12.52 -2.44
CA GLN A 243 14.61 -13.14 -2.41
C GLN A 243 14.91 -13.90 -3.70
N ARG A 244 13.86 -14.31 -4.43
CA ARG A 244 14.01 -15.03 -5.69
C ARG A 244 14.49 -14.08 -6.80
N PRO A 245 15.11 -14.61 -7.86
CA PRO A 245 15.50 -13.79 -9.00
C PRO A 245 14.30 -13.05 -9.61
N VAL A 246 14.47 -11.75 -9.84
CA VAL A 246 13.48 -10.90 -10.50
C VAL A 246 14.03 -10.45 -11.84
N ALA A 247 13.24 -10.60 -12.91
CA ALA A 247 13.63 -10.09 -14.22
C ALA A 247 13.75 -8.56 -14.16
N VAL A 248 14.95 -8.05 -14.37
CA VAL A 248 15.19 -6.60 -14.49
C VAL A 248 14.83 -6.18 -15.89
N THR A 249 13.72 -5.43 -16.03
CA THR A 249 13.38 -4.78 -17.30
C THR A 249 13.71 -3.30 -17.19
N GLU A 250 14.52 -2.80 -18.13
CA GLU A 250 14.73 -1.36 -18.25
C GLU A 250 13.38 -0.68 -18.47
N SER A 251 12.97 0.09 -17.47
CA SER A 251 11.69 0.77 -17.49
C SER A 251 11.81 2.12 -16.79
N VAL A 252 10.93 3.02 -17.19
CA VAL A 252 10.79 4.34 -16.57
C VAL A 252 9.55 4.28 -15.69
N ARG A 253 9.71 4.66 -14.41
CA ARG A 253 8.59 4.75 -13.48
C ARG A 253 8.31 6.21 -13.14
N ALA A 254 7.21 6.74 -13.67
CA ALA A 254 6.76 8.08 -13.29
C ALA A 254 6.21 8.10 -11.86
N LEU A 255 6.57 9.14 -11.12
CA LEU A 255 6.29 9.34 -9.70
C LEU A 255 5.32 10.51 -9.54
N GLY A 256 4.30 10.33 -8.71
CA GLY A 256 3.28 11.34 -8.43
C GLY A 256 2.45 11.72 -9.66
N ARG A 257 2.03 12.97 -9.75
CA ARG A 257 1.34 13.55 -10.91
C ARG A 257 2.27 14.45 -11.70
N ALA A 258 2.04 14.55 -13.00
CA ALA A 258 2.72 15.54 -13.83
C ALA A 258 2.32 16.96 -13.44
N ARG A 259 3.28 17.89 -13.40
CA ARG A 259 3.01 19.33 -13.28
C ARG A 259 2.77 19.89 -14.67
N VAL A 260 1.52 20.26 -14.97
CA VAL A 260 1.09 20.64 -16.32
C VAL A 260 1.06 22.15 -16.48
N TYR A 261 1.72 22.65 -17.51
CA TYR A 261 1.72 24.05 -17.94
C TYR A 261 1.13 24.19 -19.36
N LYS A 262 0.93 25.43 -19.84
CA LYS A 262 0.29 25.72 -21.14
C LYS A 262 0.97 24.99 -22.32
N ALA A 263 2.30 24.94 -22.34
CA ALA A 263 3.10 24.42 -23.46
C ALA A 263 3.84 23.11 -23.18
N HIS A 264 3.92 22.68 -21.91
CA HIS A 264 4.69 21.51 -21.51
C HIS A 264 4.19 20.94 -20.18
N ALA A 265 4.58 19.70 -19.88
CA ALA A 265 4.40 19.06 -18.58
C ALA A 265 5.76 18.65 -18.02
N LEU A 266 5.88 18.63 -16.69
CA LEU A 266 7.04 18.12 -15.99
C LEU A 266 6.64 16.83 -15.25
N VAL A 267 7.38 15.76 -15.50
CA VAL A 267 7.15 14.43 -14.92
C VAL A 267 8.38 14.03 -14.12
N LEU A 268 8.19 13.71 -12.84
CA LEU A 268 9.26 13.13 -12.03
C LEU A 268 9.35 11.64 -12.37
N GLU A 269 10.50 11.18 -12.82
CA GLU A 269 10.71 9.81 -13.32
C GLU A 269 11.85 9.13 -12.57
N CYS A 270 11.62 7.89 -12.17
CA CYS A 270 12.64 6.97 -11.65
C CYS A 270 13.10 6.03 -12.77
N THR A 271 14.42 5.89 -12.90
CA THR A 271 15.10 5.06 -13.91
C THR A 271 16.29 4.36 -13.26
N ALA A 272 16.99 3.48 -13.99
CA ALA A 272 18.24 2.90 -13.52
C ALA A 272 19.32 3.95 -13.18
N ALA A 273 19.30 5.12 -13.82
CA ALA A 273 20.19 6.24 -13.55
C ALA A 273 19.75 7.11 -12.34
N GLY A 274 18.68 6.73 -11.64
CA GLY A 274 18.11 7.49 -10.53
C GLY A 274 16.89 8.31 -10.93
N VAL A 275 16.61 9.36 -10.15
CA VAL A 275 15.39 10.16 -10.33
C VAL A 275 15.68 11.51 -10.95
N ARG A 276 15.00 11.80 -12.06
CA ARG A 276 15.09 13.07 -12.79
C ARG A 276 13.71 13.64 -13.09
N GLU A 277 13.68 14.93 -13.39
CA GLU A 277 12.50 15.54 -13.97
C GLU A 277 12.62 15.56 -15.49
N ARG A 278 11.61 14.99 -16.17
CA ARG A 278 11.49 15.02 -17.62
C ARG A 278 10.49 16.09 -18.03
N ARG A 279 10.90 16.93 -18.96
CA ARG A 279 10.01 17.88 -19.64
C ARG A 279 9.40 17.22 -20.87
N VAL A 280 8.08 17.23 -20.96
CA VAL A 280 7.31 16.75 -22.12
C VAL A 280 6.62 17.93 -22.76
N THR A 281 7.03 18.35 -23.95
CA THR A 281 6.42 19.49 -24.63
C THR A 281 5.19 19.07 -25.44
N LYS A 282 4.21 19.99 -25.57
CA LYS A 282 3.03 19.77 -26.40
C LYS A 282 3.39 19.59 -27.88
N ARG A 283 4.46 20.24 -28.34
CA ARG A 283 4.90 20.22 -29.73
C ARG A 283 5.55 18.88 -30.09
N GLU A 284 6.42 18.36 -29.24
CA GLU A 284 7.18 17.13 -29.52
C GLU A 284 6.36 15.86 -29.22
N SER A 285 5.44 15.92 -28.25
CA SER A 285 4.70 14.73 -27.82
C SER A 285 3.24 15.05 -27.49
N PRO A 286 2.43 15.47 -28.48
CA PRO A 286 1.05 15.92 -28.26
C PRO A 286 0.14 14.83 -27.67
N ALA A 287 0.36 13.55 -28.01
CA ALA A 287 -0.40 12.44 -27.46
C ALA A 287 -0.12 12.23 -25.96
N LEU A 288 1.16 12.10 -25.59
CA LEU A 288 1.58 11.96 -24.19
C LEU A 288 1.17 13.18 -23.37
N PHE A 289 1.36 14.39 -23.88
CA PHE A 289 0.93 15.62 -23.21
C PHE A 289 -0.59 15.62 -22.92
N ARG A 290 -1.43 15.15 -23.86
CA ARG A 290 -2.88 15.01 -23.63
C ARG A 290 -3.22 13.99 -22.54
N GLN A 291 -2.45 12.90 -22.41
CA GLN A 291 -2.63 11.91 -21.35
C GLN A 291 -2.25 12.48 -19.99
N LEU A 292 -1.09 13.14 -19.88
CA LEU A 292 -0.62 13.79 -18.66
C LEU A 292 -1.60 14.85 -18.15
N ARG A 293 -2.22 15.62 -19.06
CA ARG A 293 -3.32 16.56 -18.71
C ARG A 293 -4.52 15.90 -18.04
N LYS A 294 -4.76 14.62 -18.32
CA LYS A 294 -5.84 13.82 -17.74
C LYS A 294 -5.36 13.00 -16.54
N ASN A 295 -4.17 13.29 -15.99
CA ASN A 295 -3.49 12.49 -14.97
C ASN A 295 -3.34 11.01 -15.33
N LYS A 296 -3.29 10.70 -16.64
CA LYS A 296 -2.98 9.36 -17.13
C LYS A 296 -1.48 9.28 -17.35
N ILE A 297 -0.82 8.52 -16.49
CA ILE A 297 0.61 8.30 -16.51
C ILE A 297 0.83 6.90 -17.12
N PRO A 298 1.63 6.78 -18.20
CA PRO A 298 1.95 5.49 -18.80
C PRO A 298 2.68 4.55 -17.84
#